data_AF-A0AAN8NNJ1-F1
#
_entry.id   AF-A0AAN8NNJ1-F1
#
_cell.length_a   1.000
_cell.length_b   1.000
_cell.length_c   1.000
_cell.angle_alpha   90.00
_cell.angle_beta   90.00
_cell.angle_gamma   90.00
#
_symmetry.space_group_name_H-M   'P 1'
#
loop_
_entity.id
_entity.type
_entity.pdbx_description
1 polymer ?
#
loop_
_entity_poly.entity_id
_entity_poly.type
_entity_poly.pdbx_seq_one_letter_code
_entity_poly.pdbx_strand_id
1 'polypeptide(L)'
;MFENTLQGALIGVTVIPTLVLSLPSTSFVRHAIYPLPALLVLRALLWPPTEGLAKETYLLGLLMTDTSFKMFDYLYLQGYDAPATFLQVDRVGKTITKFHGYPKDTLGRIKWALSLVTSHRGVGWNIQVPLQSIKYPSSRVAYILESIVSVLSIYLGLYTCGSLCDYMVQVLRKEIDSPYPWVYALFKNEVFQMAVAFMGIFAMVSNSALIYNVARMICVTSGIKGDWGKIESWPNMFGDFEDAWSIRNVWGRAWHQNLRRVCA
;
A
#
# COMPACT_ATOMS: atom_id res chain seq x y z
N MET A 1 -11.94 17.96 9.98
CA MET A 1 -12.95 17.30 10.82
C MET A 1 -13.05 15.88 10.28
N PHE A 2 -12.46 14.89 10.95
CA PHE A 2 -12.41 13.50 10.46
C PHE A 2 -13.72 12.81 10.81
N GLU A 3 -14.40 12.21 9.84
CA GLU A 3 -15.73 11.63 10.01
C GLU A 3 -15.72 10.34 10.84
N ASN A 4 -14.57 9.65 10.92
CA ASN A 4 -14.39 8.51 11.82
C ASN A 4 -12.97 8.46 12.43
N THR A 5 -12.85 7.78 13.58
CA THR A 5 -11.59 7.61 14.34
C THR A 5 -10.48 6.98 13.52
N LEU A 6 -10.84 6.14 12.54
CA LEU A 6 -9.92 5.35 11.74
C LEU A 6 -9.25 6.16 10.59
N GLN A 7 -9.99 7.05 9.92
CA GLN A 7 -9.41 7.99 8.95
C GLN A 7 -8.44 8.96 9.63
N GLY A 8 -8.83 9.47 10.81
CA GLY A 8 -7.96 10.32 11.62
C GLY A 8 -6.70 9.58 12.07
N ALA A 9 -6.84 8.33 12.50
CA ALA A 9 -5.71 7.48 12.84
C ALA A 9 -4.81 7.24 11.63
N LEU A 10 -5.36 6.85 10.47
CA LEU A 10 -4.61 6.58 9.24
C LEU A 10 -3.76 7.79 8.79
N ILE A 11 -4.37 8.97 8.76
CA ILE A 11 -3.67 10.21 8.40
C ILE A 11 -2.62 10.53 9.46
N GLY A 12 -2.97 10.39 10.74
CA GLY A 12 -2.04 10.62 11.84
C GLY A 12 -0.84 9.67 11.86
N VAL A 13 -1.01 8.38 11.55
CA VAL A 13 0.09 7.39 11.48
C VAL A 13 0.97 7.57 10.24
N THR A 14 0.59 8.42 9.29
CA THR A 14 1.47 8.79 8.18
C THR A 14 2.13 10.15 8.41
N VAL A 15 1.33 11.14 8.80
CA VAL A 15 1.77 12.53 9.00
C VAL A 15 2.64 12.67 10.24
N ILE A 16 2.22 12.13 11.39
CA ILE A 16 2.95 12.31 12.65
C ILE A 16 4.31 11.59 12.60
N PRO A 17 4.44 10.34 12.14
CA PRO A 17 5.76 9.73 11.96
C PRO A 17 6.68 10.51 11.03
N THR A 18 6.13 11.05 9.94
CA THR A 18 6.89 11.93 9.04
C THR A 18 7.40 13.17 9.78
N LEU A 19 6.55 13.82 10.58
CA LEU A 19 6.93 14.96 11.41
C LEU A 19 8.02 14.57 12.43
N VAL A 20 7.83 13.48 13.17
CA VAL A 20 8.80 12.96 14.16
C VAL A 20 10.16 12.74 13.51
N LEU A 21 10.20 12.05 12.37
CA LEU A 21 11.42 11.73 11.62
C LEU A 21 12.08 12.96 10.97
N SER A 22 11.29 13.98 10.64
CA SER A 22 11.81 15.23 10.06
C SER A 22 12.48 16.17 11.07
N LEU A 23 12.22 15.95 12.37
CA LEU A 23 12.77 16.78 13.44
C LEU A 23 14.14 16.26 13.91
N PRO A 24 15.07 17.18 14.28
CA PRO A 24 16.34 16.80 14.90
C PRO A 24 16.14 15.88 16.11
N SER A 25 17.06 14.95 16.33
CA SER A 25 17.07 14.08 17.52
C SER A 25 17.12 14.87 18.83
N THR A 26 17.72 16.06 18.83
CA THR A 26 17.79 16.96 19.99
C THR A 26 16.55 17.83 20.20
N SER A 27 15.56 17.78 19.31
CA SER A 27 14.39 18.66 19.38
C SER A 27 13.44 18.24 20.51
N PHE A 28 13.11 19.17 21.42
CA PHE A 28 12.07 18.95 22.43
C PHE A 28 10.72 18.59 21.80
N VAL A 29 10.34 19.28 20.71
CA VAL A 29 9.08 19.04 19.99
C VAL A 29 9.01 17.58 19.53
N ARG A 30 10.12 17.04 19.00
CA ARG A 30 10.19 15.63 18.59
C ARG A 30 9.85 14.70 19.74
N HIS A 31 10.42 14.94 20.92
CA HIS A 31 10.16 14.12 22.10
C HIS A 31 8.71 14.21 22.56
N ALA A 32 8.13 15.42 22.55
CA ALA A 32 6.73 15.63 22.94
C ALA A 32 5.75 14.89 22.01
N ILE A 33 6.02 14.82 20.70
CA ILE A 33 5.13 14.17 19.73
C ILE A 33 5.48 12.69 19.45
N TYR A 34 6.62 12.20 19.92
CA TYR A 34 7.11 10.83 19.69
C TYR A 34 6.14 9.70 20.10
N PRO A 35 5.40 9.77 21.23
CA PRO A 35 4.45 8.71 21.59
C PRO A 35 3.13 8.80 20.82
N LEU A 36 2.82 9.93 20.17
CA LEU A 36 1.51 10.16 19.53
C LEU A 36 1.15 9.12 18.46
N PRO A 37 2.06 8.69 17.58
CA PRO A 37 1.71 7.69 16.58
C PRO A 37 1.24 6.36 17.21
N ALA A 38 1.92 5.86 18.25
CA ALA A 38 1.49 4.66 18.98
C ALA A 38 0.14 4.87 19.69
N LEU A 39 -0.09 6.04 20.28
CA LEU A 39 -1.35 6.38 20.92
C LEU A 39 -2.52 6.44 19.93
N LEU A 40 -2.28 6.91 18.70
CA LEU A 40 -3.29 6.92 17.64
C LEU A 40 -3.67 5.51 17.19
N VAL A 41 -2.67 4.62 17.03
CA VAL A 41 -2.92 3.19 16.74
C VAL A 41 -3.71 2.55 17.86
N LEU A 42 -3.29 2.75 19.12
CA LEU A 42 -3.98 2.20 20.28
C LEU A 42 -5.43 2.71 20.37
N ARG A 43 -5.66 4.01 20.13
CA ARG A 43 -7.00 4.59 20.09
C ARG A 43 -7.86 3.95 19.01
N ALA A 44 -7.32 3.74 17.81
CA ALA A 44 -8.08 3.12 16.72
C ALA A 44 -8.43 1.65 17.01
N LEU A 45 -7.57 0.92 17.73
CA LEU A 45 -7.82 -0.46 18.16
C LEU A 45 -8.87 -0.52 19.29
N LEU A 46 -8.83 0.41 20.24
CA LEU A 46 -9.75 0.43 21.39
C LEU A 46 -11.12 1.00 21.03
N TRP A 47 -11.21 1.90 20.04
CA TRP A 47 -12.45 2.53 19.57
C TRP A 47 -12.58 2.43 18.04
N PRO A 48 -12.80 1.21 17.51
CA PRO A 48 -13.07 1.04 16.09
C PRO A 48 -14.39 1.73 15.70
N PRO A 49 -14.55 2.17 14.43
CA PRO A 49 -15.80 2.73 13.94
C PRO A 49 -16.99 1.80 14.19
N THR A 50 -18.10 2.35 14.70
CA THR A 50 -19.36 1.61 14.94
C THR A 50 -20.22 1.50 13.66
N GLU A 51 -21.25 0.65 13.74
CA GLU A 51 -22.04 0.05 12.64
C GLU A 51 -22.35 0.93 11.40
N GLY A 52 -22.35 0.30 10.22
CA GLY A 52 -22.72 0.91 8.93
C GLY A 52 -21.58 0.98 7.91
N LEU A 53 -20.32 0.81 8.33
CA LEU A 53 -19.12 0.97 7.48
C LEU A 53 -18.19 -0.24 7.50
N ALA A 54 -18.70 -1.47 7.63
CA ALA A 54 -17.88 -2.68 7.82
C ALA A 54 -16.80 -2.86 6.73
N LYS A 55 -17.15 -2.64 5.45
CA LYS A 55 -16.22 -2.73 4.32
C LYS A 55 -15.09 -1.69 4.40
N GLU A 56 -15.45 -0.43 4.65
CA GLU A 56 -14.47 0.66 4.76
C GLU A 56 -13.59 0.49 5.99
N THR A 57 -14.18 0.08 7.11
CA THR A 57 -13.48 -0.20 8.37
C THR A 57 -12.47 -1.31 8.19
N TYR A 58 -12.82 -2.39 7.48
CA TYR A 58 -11.90 -3.47 7.14
C TYR A 58 -10.72 -2.98 6.28
N LEU A 59 -11.01 -2.28 5.18
CA LEU A 59 -9.97 -1.78 4.26
C LEU A 59 -9.03 -0.77 4.93
N LEU A 60 -9.59 0.16 5.70
CA LEU A 60 -8.81 1.14 6.46
C LEU A 60 -8.02 0.47 7.58
N GLY A 61 -8.58 -0.56 8.23
CA GLY A 61 -7.89 -1.35 9.25
C GLY A 61 -6.63 -2.02 8.70
N LEU A 62 -6.73 -2.66 7.53
CA LEU A 62 -5.59 -3.28 6.84
C LEU A 62 -4.48 -2.28 6.52
N LEU A 63 -4.85 -1.11 5.98
CA LEU A 63 -3.89 -0.06 5.65
C LEU A 63 -3.25 0.55 6.91
N MET A 64 -4.04 0.70 7.98
CA MET A 64 -3.54 1.14 9.28
C MET A 64 -2.55 0.11 9.83
N THR A 65 -2.83 -1.19 9.76
CA THR A 65 -1.93 -2.24 10.21
C THR A 65 -0.59 -2.21 9.47
N ASP A 66 -0.59 -2.14 8.13
CA ASP A 66 0.65 -2.03 7.33
C ASP A 66 1.47 -0.78 7.68
N THR A 67 0.80 0.37 7.82
CA THR A 67 1.47 1.63 8.20
C THR A 67 2.00 1.58 9.64
N SER A 68 1.25 0.95 10.55
CA SER A 68 1.64 0.80 11.96
C SER A 68 2.89 -0.04 12.09
N PHE A 69 2.98 -1.20 11.44
CA PHE A 69 4.18 -2.05 11.52
C PHE A 69 5.45 -1.30 11.09
N LYS A 70 5.38 -0.53 10.00
CA LYS A 70 6.52 0.29 9.55
C LYS A 70 6.87 1.37 10.55
N MET A 71 5.87 2.05 11.09
CA MET A 71 6.08 3.07 12.12
C MET A 71 6.73 2.47 13.36
N PHE A 72 6.33 1.27 13.78
CA PHE A 72 6.96 0.57 14.90
C PHE A 72 8.42 0.21 14.60
N ASP A 73 8.74 -0.29 13.41
CA ASP A 73 10.13 -0.48 12.97
C ASP A 73 10.90 0.84 13.02
N TYR A 74 10.41 1.86 12.31
CA TYR A 74 11.17 3.07 12.06
C TYR A 74 11.35 3.95 13.29
N LEU A 75 10.34 4.04 14.15
CA LEU A 75 10.39 4.93 15.31
C LEU A 75 10.82 4.19 16.57
N TYR A 76 10.25 3.03 16.87
CA TYR A 76 10.34 2.43 18.20
C TYR A 76 11.36 1.30 18.30
N LEU A 77 11.52 0.48 17.26
CA LEU A 77 12.54 -0.58 17.26
C LEU A 77 13.94 -0.03 17.04
N GLN A 78 14.12 0.88 16.08
CA GLN A 78 15.42 1.54 15.87
C GLN A 78 15.67 2.71 16.85
N GLY A 79 14.66 3.10 17.62
CA GLY A 79 14.74 4.18 18.61
C GLY A 79 14.93 5.58 18.00
N TYR A 80 15.47 6.49 18.81
CA TYR A 80 15.64 7.90 18.42
C TYR A 80 16.67 8.13 17.31
N ASP A 81 17.51 7.13 16.99
CA ASP A 81 18.58 7.23 16.00
C ASP A 81 18.21 6.65 14.62
N ALA A 82 16.91 6.57 14.31
CA ALA A 82 16.41 6.16 13.00
C ALA A 82 17.15 6.81 11.80
N PRO A 83 17.55 8.11 11.83
CA PRO A 83 18.36 8.71 10.76
C PRO A 83 19.75 8.11 10.55
N ALA A 84 20.36 7.50 11.57
CA ALA A 84 21.63 6.79 11.45
C ALA A 84 21.45 5.38 10.86
N THR A 85 20.31 4.73 11.15
CA THR A 85 20.01 3.37 10.68
C THR A 85 19.51 3.36 9.24
N PHE A 86 18.64 4.30 8.86
CA PHE A 86 18.01 4.33 7.54
C PHE A 86 18.71 5.30 6.62
N LEU A 87 19.49 4.77 5.69
CA LEU A 87 20.29 5.58 4.78
C LEU A 87 19.71 5.49 3.36
N GLN A 88 19.52 6.64 2.74
CA GLN A 88 19.23 6.68 1.30
C GLN A 88 20.50 6.30 0.55
N VAL A 89 20.36 5.52 -0.51
CA VAL A 89 21.49 4.97 -1.26
C VAL A 89 21.27 5.05 -2.76
N ASP A 90 22.36 5.32 -3.48
CA ASP A 90 22.41 5.11 -4.92
C ASP A 90 22.85 3.66 -5.18
N ARG A 91 22.22 3.02 -6.17
CA ARG A 91 22.53 1.64 -6.55
C ARG A 91 22.73 1.52 -8.06
N VAL A 92 23.63 0.62 -8.43
CA VAL A 92 23.74 0.09 -9.80
C VAL A 92 23.54 -1.41 -9.70
N GLY A 93 22.37 -1.87 -10.15
CA GLY A 93 21.93 -3.25 -9.93
C GLY A 93 21.78 -3.55 -8.43
N LYS A 94 22.52 -4.55 -7.93
CA LYS A 94 22.49 -4.96 -6.51
C LYS A 94 23.50 -4.21 -5.64
N THR A 95 24.46 -3.52 -6.24
CA THR A 95 25.58 -2.91 -5.53
C THR A 95 25.24 -1.48 -5.11
N ILE A 96 25.49 -1.16 -3.83
CA ILE A 96 25.39 0.22 -3.32
C ILE A 96 26.64 0.98 -3.74
N THR A 97 26.45 2.11 -4.39
CA THR A 97 27.55 2.96 -4.87
C THR A 97 27.76 4.18 -3.98
N LYS A 98 26.71 4.67 -3.32
CA LYS A 98 26.78 5.87 -2.49
C LYS A 98 25.76 5.82 -1.36
N PHE A 99 26.16 6.31 -0.19
CA PHE A 99 25.27 6.61 0.93
C PHE A 99 25.02 8.11 1.03
N HIS A 100 23.77 8.48 1.24
CA HIS A 100 23.38 9.86 1.53
C HIS A 100 23.07 9.99 3.01
N GLY A 101 23.72 10.96 3.66
CA GLY A 101 23.48 11.26 5.07
C GLY A 101 22.14 11.97 5.30
N TYR A 102 21.73 12.04 6.56
CA TYR A 102 20.52 12.76 6.96
C TYR A 102 20.60 14.25 6.55
N PRO A 103 19.57 14.79 5.86
CA PRO A 103 19.61 16.18 5.40
C PRO A 103 19.74 17.20 6.54
N LYS A 104 20.44 18.30 6.26
CA LYS A 104 20.63 19.39 7.23
C LYS A 104 19.48 20.40 7.21
N ASP A 105 18.88 20.62 6.05
CA ASP A 105 17.79 21.56 5.85
C ASP A 105 16.42 20.94 6.17
N THR A 106 15.48 21.76 6.64
CA THR A 106 14.15 21.31 7.08
C THR A 106 13.37 20.62 5.95
N LEU A 107 13.40 21.18 4.74
CA LEU A 107 12.68 20.61 3.60
C LEU A 107 13.26 19.26 3.18
N GLY A 108 14.58 19.14 3.18
CA GLY A 108 15.30 17.88 2.96
C GLY A 108 14.90 16.82 3.98
N ARG A 109 14.80 17.17 5.26
CA ARG A 109 14.38 16.23 6.32
C ARG A 109 12.93 15.79 6.17
N ILE A 110 12.02 16.70 5.82
CA ILE A 110 10.62 16.36 5.54
C ILE A 110 10.55 15.40 4.34
N LYS A 111 11.27 15.70 3.26
CA LYS A 111 11.33 14.83 2.07
C LYS A 111 11.92 13.46 2.39
N TRP A 112 13.01 13.42 3.15
CA TRP A 112 13.66 12.18 3.61
C TRP A 112 12.69 11.34 4.46
N ALA A 113 12.03 11.96 5.44
CA ALA A 113 11.08 11.29 6.32
C ALA A 113 9.86 10.76 5.56
N LEU A 114 9.29 11.59 4.68
CA LEU A 114 8.16 11.19 3.86
C LEU A 114 8.55 10.06 2.89
N SER A 115 9.74 10.13 2.30
CA SER A 115 10.28 9.05 1.45
C SER A 115 10.43 7.75 2.22
N LEU A 116 10.92 7.79 3.46
CA LEU A 116 11.06 6.60 4.30
C LEU A 116 9.70 5.98 4.65
N VAL A 117 8.76 6.81 5.14
CA VAL A 117 7.42 6.36 5.57
C VAL A 117 6.60 5.80 4.41
N THR A 118 6.74 6.38 3.22
CA THR A 118 6.02 5.92 2.01
C THR A 118 6.72 4.79 1.25
N SER A 119 7.96 4.45 1.60
CA SER A 119 8.71 3.36 0.96
C SER A 119 8.38 2.01 1.59
N HIS A 120 7.41 1.30 1.02
CA HIS A 120 7.00 -0.03 1.50
C HIS A 120 8.11 -1.09 1.37
N ARG A 121 8.93 -0.99 0.31
CA ARG A 121 10.00 -1.96 -0.01
C ARG A 121 11.40 -1.44 0.25
N GLY A 122 11.54 -0.24 0.83
CA GLY A 122 12.83 0.41 1.01
C GLY A 122 13.54 0.72 -0.30
N VAL A 123 12.82 0.94 -1.40
CA VAL A 123 13.44 1.25 -2.71
C VAL A 123 14.23 2.55 -2.60
N GLY A 124 15.52 2.52 -2.94
CA GLY A 124 16.44 3.66 -2.76
C GLY A 124 17.02 3.76 -1.35
N TRP A 125 16.83 2.75 -0.49
CA TRP A 125 17.35 2.71 0.87
C TRP A 125 18.29 1.51 1.11
N ASN A 126 19.11 1.56 2.16
CA ASN A 126 20.00 0.46 2.55
C ASN A 126 19.22 -0.84 2.90
N ILE A 127 18.00 -0.68 3.39
CA ILE A 127 16.99 -1.69 3.75
C ILE A 127 16.14 -2.22 2.59
N GLN A 128 16.53 -1.96 1.33
CA GLN A 128 15.76 -2.38 0.16
C GLN A 128 15.63 -3.90 0.08
N VAL A 129 14.40 -4.42 -0.02
CA VAL A 129 14.16 -5.85 -0.26
C VAL A 129 14.52 -6.22 -1.71
N PRO A 130 14.95 -7.47 -1.97
CA PRO A 130 15.24 -7.91 -3.33
C PRO A 130 14.03 -7.68 -4.25
N LEU A 131 14.24 -6.87 -5.28
CA LEU A 131 13.25 -6.62 -6.32
C LEU A 131 13.30 -7.74 -7.35
N GLN A 132 12.13 -8.10 -7.88
CA GLN A 132 12.07 -8.95 -9.06
C GLN A 132 12.63 -8.22 -10.27
N SER A 133 13.05 -8.99 -11.27
CA SER A 133 13.54 -8.46 -12.54
C SER A 133 12.37 -7.80 -13.28
N ILE A 134 12.20 -6.50 -13.11
CA ILE A 134 11.16 -5.72 -13.78
C ILE A 134 11.77 -5.11 -15.02
N LYS A 135 11.15 -5.36 -16.18
CA LYS A 135 11.45 -4.62 -17.40
C LYS A 135 10.68 -3.31 -17.34
N TYR A 136 11.39 -2.21 -17.08
CA TYR A 136 10.78 -0.90 -17.13
C TYR A 136 10.63 -0.44 -18.59
N PRO A 137 9.52 0.22 -18.95
CA PRO A 137 9.35 0.79 -20.28
C PRO A 137 10.48 1.76 -20.61
N SER A 138 10.95 1.71 -21.86
CA SER A 138 12.09 2.51 -22.33
C SER A 138 11.82 4.01 -22.40
N SER A 139 10.55 4.43 -22.35
CA SER A 139 10.16 5.84 -22.37
C SER A 139 9.08 6.17 -21.34
N ARG A 140 9.08 7.41 -20.85
CA ARG A 140 8.03 7.93 -19.95
C ARG A 140 6.64 7.83 -20.57
N VAL A 141 6.51 8.08 -21.88
CA VAL A 141 5.21 8.00 -22.58
C VAL A 141 4.71 6.57 -22.59
N ALA A 142 5.56 5.60 -22.92
CA ALA A 142 5.19 4.18 -22.87
C ALA A 142 4.77 3.76 -21.46
N TYR A 143 5.49 4.21 -20.43
CA TYR A 143 5.14 3.94 -19.03
C TYR A 143 3.79 4.53 -18.61
N ILE A 144 3.48 5.75 -19.07
CA ILE A 144 2.20 6.40 -18.78
C ILE A 144 1.05 5.65 -19.48
N LEU A 145 1.21 5.31 -20.75
CA LEU A 145 0.20 4.54 -21.49
C LEU A 145 -0.07 3.19 -20.85
N GLU A 146 0.99 2.45 -20.47
CA GLU A 146 0.84 1.17 -19.75
C GLU A 146 0.13 1.36 -18.39
N SER A 147 0.42 2.46 -17.69
CA SER A 147 -0.26 2.79 -16.43
C SER A 147 -1.73 3.12 -16.63
N ILE A 148 -2.09 3.87 -17.68
CA ILE A 148 -3.48 4.17 -18.02
C ILE A 148 -4.24 2.88 -18.34
N VAL A 149 -3.68 2.02 -19.20
CA VAL A 149 -4.28 0.72 -19.52
C VAL A 149 -4.47 -0.11 -18.27
N SER A 150 -3.45 -0.21 -17.41
CA SER A 150 -3.54 -0.96 -16.15
C SER A 150 -4.64 -0.42 -15.23
N VAL A 151 -4.71 0.91 -15.04
CA VAL A 151 -5.74 1.57 -14.21
C VAL A 151 -7.15 1.30 -14.77
N LEU A 152 -7.33 1.47 -16.08
CA LEU A 152 -8.63 1.24 -16.73
C LEU A 152 -9.05 -0.23 -16.67
N SER A 153 -8.13 -1.17 -16.93
CA SER A 153 -8.39 -2.60 -16.84
C SER A 153 -8.78 -3.03 -15.43
N ILE A 154 -8.05 -2.54 -14.42
CA ILE A 154 -8.37 -2.83 -13.01
C ILE A 154 -9.72 -2.22 -12.63
N TYR A 155 -9.98 -0.97 -12.99
CA TYR A 155 -11.25 -0.29 -12.71
C TYR A 155 -12.44 -1.03 -13.36
N LEU A 156 -12.32 -1.37 -14.64
CA LEU A 156 -13.37 -2.10 -15.36
C LEU A 156 -13.60 -3.49 -14.77
N GLY A 157 -12.53 -4.20 -14.41
CA GLY A 157 -12.61 -5.50 -13.74
C GLY A 157 -13.33 -5.41 -12.39
N LEU A 158 -12.99 -4.41 -11.57
CA LEU A 158 -13.66 -4.13 -10.30
C LEU A 158 -15.13 -3.79 -10.49
N TYR A 159 -15.45 -2.90 -11.44
CA TYR A 159 -16.83 -2.51 -11.75
C TYR A 159 -17.68 -3.71 -12.20
N THR A 160 -17.14 -4.52 -13.12
CA THR A 160 -17.84 -5.70 -13.65
C THR A 160 -18.04 -6.76 -12.56
N CYS A 161 -17.00 -7.02 -11.76
CA CYS A 161 -17.08 -7.97 -10.64
C CYS A 161 -18.08 -7.50 -9.58
N GLY A 162 -18.05 -6.21 -9.21
CA GLY A 162 -19.01 -5.61 -8.28
C GLY A 162 -20.45 -5.72 -8.80
N SER A 163 -20.68 -5.33 -10.06
CA SER A 163 -22.01 -5.42 -10.70
C SER A 163 -22.54 -6.86 -10.73
N LEU A 164 -21.66 -7.84 -11.00
CA LEU A 164 -22.04 -9.25 -10.97
C LEU A 164 -22.39 -9.74 -9.55
N CYS A 165 -21.60 -9.34 -8.55
CA CYS A 165 -21.88 -9.67 -7.15
C CYS A 165 -23.21 -9.07 -6.69
N ASP A 166 -23.46 -7.80 -7.01
CA ASP A 166 -24.70 -7.12 -6.66
C ASP A 166 -25.90 -7.77 -7.36
N TYR A 167 -25.78 -8.11 -8.64
CA TYR A 167 -26.81 -8.85 -9.36
C TYR A 167 -27.08 -10.23 -8.74
N MET A 168 -26.03 -10.96 -8.38
CA MET A 168 -26.16 -12.26 -7.71
C MET A 168 -26.91 -12.14 -6.38
N VAL A 169 -26.56 -11.15 -5.56
CA VAL A 169 -27.22 -10.92 -4.26
C VAL A 169 -28.69 -10.57 -4.44
N GLN A 170 -29.03 -9.69 -5.40
CA GLN A 170 -30.41 -9.31 -5.68
C GLN A 170 -31.27 -10.51 -6.12
N VAL A 171 -30.73 -11.37 -7.00
CA VAL A 171 -31.42 -12.60 -7.43
C VAL A 171 -31.60 -13.59 -6.26
N LEU A 172 -30.57 -13.77 -5.42
CA LEU A 172 -30.64 -14.68 -4.27
C LEU A 172 -31.63 -14.22 -3.20
N ARG A 173 -31.71 -12.90 -2.97
CA ARG A 173 -32.67 -12.26 -2.05
C ARG A 173 -34.08 -12.14 -2.63
N LYS A 174 -34.28 -12.54 -3.89
CA LYS A 174 -35.54 -12.39 -4.64
C LYS A 174 -36.00 -10.93 -4.74
N GLU A 175 -35.06 -9.99 -4.76
CA GLU A 175 -35.33 -8.58 -5.01
C GLU A 175 -35.59 -8.33 -6.50
N ILE A 176 -35.01 -9.18 -7.37
CA ILE A 176 -35.20 -9.17 -8.82
C ILE A 176 -35.42 -10.61 -9.29
N ASP A 177 -36.40 -10.81 -10.16
CA ASP A 177 -36.58 -12.07 -10.88
C ASP A 177 -35.60 -12.15 -12.05
N SER A 178 -34.83 -13.24 -12.11
CA SER A 178 -34.03 -13.52 -13.29
C SER A 178 -34.93 -14.06 -14.40
N PRO A 179 -34.81 -13.58 -15.64
CA PRO A 179 -35.56 -14.13 -16.78
C PRO A 179 -35.16 -15.59 -17.09
N TYR A 180 -34.10 -16.10 -16.46
CA TYR A 180 -33.56 -17.43 -16.70
C TYR A 180 -33.55 -18.29 -15.42
N PRO A 181 -34.32 -19.39 -15.35
CA PRO A 181 -34.38 -20.24 -14.15
C PRO A 181 -33.04 -20.83 -13.71
N TRP A 182 -32.13 -21.10 -14.65
CA TRP A 182 -30.81 -21.66 -14.36
C TRP A 182 -29.90 -20.68 -13.62
N VAL A 183 -30.12 -19.37 -13.74
CA VAL A 183 -29.31 -18.34 -13.07
C VAL A 183 -29.50 -18.41 -11.56
N TYR A 184 -30.75 -18.56 -11.09
CA TYR A 184 -31.01 -18.74 -9.66
C TYR A 184 -30.36 -20.03 -9.13
N ALA A 185 -30.46 -21.12 -9.88
CA ALA A 185 -29.82 -22.39 -9.52
C ALA A 185 -28.28 -22.28 -9.46
N LEU A 186 -27.66 -21.59 -10.41
CA LEU A 186 -26.22 -21.31 -10.41
C LEU A 186 -25.82 -20.45 -9.21
N PHE A 187 -26.54 -19.37 -8.94
CA PHE A 187 -26.22 -18.47 -7.83
C PHE A 187 -26.46 -19.11 -6.46
N LYS A 188 -27.42 -20.02 -6.34
CA LYS A 188 -27.67 -20.78 -5.11
C LYS A 188 -26.60 -21.86 -4.87
N ASN A 189 -25.85 -22.25 -5.89
CA ASN A 189 -24.81 -23.26 -5.77
C ASN A 189 -23.68 -22.78 -4.83
N GLU A 190 -23.37 -23.58 -3.81
CA GLU A 190 -22.37 -23.22 -2.79
C GLU A 190 -20.95 -23.09 -3.37
N VAL A 191 -20.59 -23.91 -4.36
CA VAL A 191 -19.27 -23.82 -5.01
C VAL A 191 -19.16 -22.51 -5.80
N PHE A 192 -20.24 -22.10 -6.46
CA PHE A 192 -20.28 -20.81 -7.16
C PHE A 192 -20.19 -19.64 -6.17
N GLN A 193 -20.93 -19.68 -5.07
CA GLN A 193 -20.83 -18.65 -4.02
C GLN A 193 -19.43 -18.59 -3.41
N MET A 194 -18.79 -19.74 -3.18
CA MET A 194 -17.41 -19.80 -2.72
C MET A 194 -16.47 -19.14 -3.72
N ALA A 195 -16.60 -19.45 -5.02
CA ALA A 195 -15.80 -18.82 -6.07
C ALA A 195 -15.98 -17.28 -6.07
N VAL A 196 -17.22 -16.79 -5.93
CA VAL A 196 -17.51 -15.35 -5.84
C VAL A 196 -16.93 -14.74 -4.56
N ALA A 197 -16.99 -15.44 -3.42
CA ALA A 197 -16.35 -14.98 -2.19
C ALA A 197 -14.82 -14.87 -2.35
N PHE A 198 -14.19 -15.82 -3.05
CA PHE A 198 -12.76 -15.74 -3.40
C PHE A 198 -12.46 -14.54 -4.32
N MET A 199 -13.38 -14.15 -5.20
CA MET A 199 -13.24 -12.91 -6.00
C MET A 199 -13.17 -11.65 -5.12
N GLY A 200 -13.73 -11.67 -3.91
CA GLY A 200 -13.58 -10.59 -2.93
C GLY A 200 -12.12 -10.31 -2.55
N ILE A 201 -11.28 -11.35 -2.46
CA ILE A 201 -9.84 -11.21 -2.21
C ILE A 201 -9.18 -10.49 -3.40
N PHE A 202 -9.52 -10.91 -4.63
CA PHE A 202 -9.00 -10.26 -5.84
C PHE A 202 -9.49 -8.81 -5.96
N ALA A 203 -10.70 -8.50 -5.52
CA ALA A 203 -11.21 -7.12 -5.49
C ALA A 203 -10.42 -6.25 -4.50
N MET A 204 -10.08 -6.77 -3.31
CA MET A 204 -9.23 -6.06 -2.35
C MET A 204 -7.82 -5.79 -2.91
N VAL A 205 -7.20 -6.82 -3.50
CA VAL A 205 -5.90 -6.73 -4.17
C VAL A 205 -5.93 -5.70 -5.29
N SER A 206 -6.96 -5.75 -6.13
CA SER A 206 -7.16 -4.86 -7.27
C SER A 206 -7.35 -3.41 -6.83
N ASN A 207 -8.09 -3.15 -5.75
CA ASN A 207 -8.20 -1.80 -5.18
C ASN A 207 -6.85 -1.25 -4.71
N SER A 208 -6.05 -2.08 -4.04
CA SER A 208 -4.72 -1.68 -3.57
C SER A 208 -3.78 -1.38 -4.77
N ALA A 209 -3.82 -2.24 -5.79
CA ALA A 209 -3.09 -2.04 -7.03
C ALA A 209 -3.55 -0.77 -7.77
N LEU A 210 -4.86 -0.48 -7.78
CA LEU A 210 -5.43 0.71 -8.41
C LEU A 210 -4.87 1.98 -7.77
N ILE A 211 -4.95 2.10 -6.45
CA ILE A 211 -4.44 3.27 -5.70
C ILE A 211 -2.94 3.44 -5.96
N TYR A 212 -2.18 2.36 -5.91
CA TYR A 212 -0.75 2.37 -6.21
C TYR A 212 -0.44 2.82 -7.64
N ASN A 213 -1.18 2.31 -8.63
CA ASN A 213 -1.00 2.66 -10.03
C ASN A 213 -1.43 4.10 -10.36
N VAL A 214 -2.42 4.65 -9.63
CA VAL A 214 -2.76 6.06 -9.74
C VAL A 214 -1.66 6.93 -9.12
N ALA A 215 -1.17 6.57 -7.92
CA ALA A 215 -0.09 7.30 -7.26
C ALA A 215 1.21 7.30 -8.09
N ARG A 216 1.60 6.13 -8.62
CA ARG A 216 2.79 6.01 -9.49
C ARG A 216 2.68 6.90 -10.72
N MET A 217 1.50 6.91 -11.35
CA MET A 217 1.24 7.70 -12.55
C MET A 217 1.36 9.19 -12.23
N ILE A 218 0.73 9.66 -11.15
CA ILE A 218 0.79 11.07 -10.73
C ILE A 218 2.24 11.48 -10.43
N CYS A 219 2.98 10.70 -9.65
CA CYS A 219 4.33 11.07 -9.25
C CYS A 219 5.32 11.11 -10.43
N VAL A 220 5.24 10.12 -11.34
CA VAL A 220 6.11 10.05 -12.53
C VAL A 220 5.76 11.13 -13.55
N THR A 221 4.47 11.37 -13.82
CA THR A 221 4.01 12.41 -14.76
C THR A 221 4.31 13.81 -14.27
N SER A 222 4.10 14.07 -12.97
CA SER A 222 4.38 15.38 -12.36
C SER A 222 5.88 15.69 -12.27
N GLY A 223 6.75 14.72 -12.58
CA GLY A 223 8.19 14.92 -12.58
C GLY A 223 8.73 15.32 -11.20
N ILE A 224 8.12 14.83 -10.12
CA ILE A 224 8.54 15.14 -8.75
C ILE A 224 10.02 14.79 -8.62
N LYS A 225 10.85 15.81 -8.34
CA LYS A 225 12.30 15.61 -8.20
C LYS A 225 12.57 14.64 -7.05
N GLY A 226 13.51 13.73 -7.26
CA GLY A 226 13.88 12.70 -6.29
C GLY A 226 13.38 11.32 -6.71
N ASP A 227 13.22 10.43 -5.75
CA ASP A 227 12.95 9.03 -6.05
C ASP A 227 11.53 8.81 -6.58
N TRP A 228 10.51 9.49 -6.06
CA TRP A 228 9.13 9.31 -6.54
C TRP A 228 8.90 9.62 -8.02
N GLY A 229 9.72 10.47 -8.64
CA GLY A 229 9.60 10.79 -10.08
C GLY A 229 10.32 9.81 -11.00
N LYS A 230 11.06 8.85 -10.45
CA LYS A 230 11.76 7.80 -11.19
C LYS A 230 10.83 6.59 -11.36
N ILE A 231 10.83 6.01 -12.55
CA ILE A 231 10.00 4.83 -12.87
C ILE A 231 10.40 3.64 -11.99
N GLU A 232 11.71 3.53 -11.72
CA GLU A 232 12.33 2.45 -10.96
C GLU A 232 11.90 2.42 -9.49
N SER A 233 11.45 3.56 -8.97
CA SER A 233 10.94 3.69 -7.59
C SER A 233 9.56 3.09 -7.39
N TRP A 234 8.88 2.70 -8.48
CA TRP A 234 7.55 2.10 -8.45
C TRP A 234 7.56 0.67 -9.00
N PRO A 235 8.24 -0.29 -8.34
CA PRO A 235 8.22 -1.67 -8.82
C PRO A 235 6.80 -2.26 -8.72
N ASN A 236 6.50 -3.38 -9.37
CA ASN A 236 5.15 -3.97 -9.30
C ASN A 236 4.79 -4.41 -7.87
N MET A 237 3.54 -4.23 -7.44
CA MET A 237 3.06 -4.68 -6.12
C MET A 237 2.99 -6.20 -6.00
N PHE A 238 2.79 -6.86 -7.14
CA PHE A 238 2.68 -8.30 -7.30
C PHE A 238 3.72 -8.73 -8.31
N GLY A 239 4.26 -9.93 -8.13
CA GLY A 239 5.09 -10.59 -9.12
C GLY A 239 4.25 -11.37 -10.13
N ASP A 240 4.94 -12.08 -11.01
CA ASP A 240 4.27 -12.92 -12.01
C ASP A 240 3.58 -14.10 -11.33
N PHE A 241 2.31 -14.31 -11.62
CA PHE A 241 1.56 -15.46 -11.08
C PHE A 241 2.09 -16.80 -11.62
N GLU A 242 2.84 -16.81 -12.72
CA GLU A 242 3.55 -17.98 -13.22
C GLU A 242 4.61 -18.48 -12.22
N ASP A 243 5.16 -17.60 -11.38
CA ASP A 243 6.07 -17.99 -10.29
C ASP A 243 5.33 -18.66 -9.11
N ALA A 244 4.00 -18.63 -9.06
CA ALA A 244 3.18 -19.06 -7.91
C ALA A 244 2.98 -20.59 -7.80
N TRP A 245 3.93 -21.40 -8.27
CA TRP A 245 3.83 -22.87 -8.31
C TRP A 245 4.13 -23.57 -6.96
N SER A 246 4.57 -22.84 -5.94
CA SER A 246 4.72 -23.36 -4.58
C SER A 246 4.37 -22.29 -3.55
N ILE A 247 3.97 -22.72 -2.34
CA ILE A 247 3.67 -21.80 -1.22
C ILE A 247 4.83 -20.82 -0.98
N ARG A 248 6.07 -21.32 -1.00
CA ARG A 248 7.26 -20.47 -0.84
C ARG A 248 7.35 -19.38 -1.91
N ASN A 249 7.06 -19.70 -3.17
CA ASN A 249 7.12 -18.69 -4.23
C ASN A 249 5.90 -17.78 -4.27
N VAL A 250 4.73 -18.27 -3.88
CA VAL A 250 3.54 -17.43 -3.69
C VAL A 250 3.92 -16.26 -2.77
N TRP A 251 4.43 -16.55 -1.57
CA TRP A 251 4.80 -15.50 -0.61
C TRP A 251 6.12 -14.79 -0.94
N GLY A 252 7.08 -15.50 -1.56
CA GLY A 252 8.42 -14.97 -1.82
C GLY A 252 8.55 -14.18 -3.13
N ARG A 253 7.64 -14.35 -4.08
CA ARG A 253 7.74 -13.80 -5.45
C ARG A 253 6.44 -13.22 -5.97
N ALA A 254 5.32 -13.92 -5.86
CA ALA A 254 4.09 -13.49 -6.55
C ALA A 254 3.24 -12.50 -5.73
N TRP A 255 3.04 -12.78 -4.44
CA TRP A 255 2.01 -12.16 -3.63
C TRP A 255 2.51 -10.96 -2.82
N HIS A 256 1.72 -9.89 -2.72
CA HIS A 256 1.89 -8.72 -1.83
C HIS A 256 3.34 -8.34 -1.50
N GLN A 257 4.12 -7.96 -2.52
CA GLN A 257 5.55 -7.69 -2.35
C GLN A 257 5.84 -6.50 -1.41
N ASN A 258 4.85 -5.63 -1.16
CA ASN A 258 4.95 -4.51 -0.23
C ASN A 258 5.06 -4.93 1.24
N LEU A 259 4.59 -6.13 1.62
CA LEU A 259 4.64 -6.62 3.00
C LEU A 259 5.94 -7.35 3.34
N ARG A 260 6.79 -7.61 2.35
CA ARG A 260 7.99 -8.44 2.54
C ARG A 260 8.97 -7.90 3.57
N ARG A 261 9.02 -6.59 3.76
CA ARG A 261 9.93 -5.96 4.71
C ARG A 261 9.42 -6.03 6.15
N VAL A 262 8.11 -5.96 6.35
CA VAL A 262 7.51 -6.05 7.69
C VAL A 262 7.37 -7.49 8.19
N CYS A 263 7.44 -8.47 7.28
CA CYS A 263 7.32 -9.90 7.60
C CYS A 263 8.64 -10.69 7.49
N ALA A 264 9.76 -10.04 7.18
CA ALA A 264 11.09 -10.65 7.11
C ALA A 264 11.82 -10.53 8.44
#